data_AF-A0ABD0JBZ2-F1
#
_entry.id   AF-A0ABD0JBZ2-F1
#
_cell.length_a   1.000
_cell.length_b   1.000
_cell.length_c   1.000
_cell.angle_alpha   90.00
_cell.angle_beta   90.00
_cell.angle_gamma   90.00
#
_symmetry.space_group_name_H-M   'P 1'
#
loop_
_entity.id
_entity.type
_entity.pdbx_description
1 polymer ?
#
loop_
_entity_poly.entity_id
_entity_poly.type
_entity_poly.pdbx_seq_one_letter_code
_entity_poly.pdbx_strand_id
1 'polypeptide(L)'
;RTQSTVLKKQRRVESMAASFSSRRVDLQLSSVNKLPPTYEDNIAGYERFVQDFGTHYISVGKWGGIMMMYLETNSSYSEKKTEQEVSAQAEATFNSVLTVKGGTSISNTEIDSEFTSSTRRHVSFFGGDWNLMDITGLQAWQPSISANPWLYSTQLKLISDLIRDPSRKAAMEKAVMDYLMKTYLTVECKRMLGTLPSEMQSRPEVTKVTTDINYLVARRPMRQSSVDAVGKRTLDTYTKLFLEYDNQHSVYQWGNEYDGVGNFNCPAGKVITGWGGTYSEHYEDRRYRFKCSYLPDAMPLANCQQSGWTAEINATIDFSCHANGALKGVYSEHDQGAEDRRFKFTCCDIIGAEKPPTCEWQADTTYVNRWNQNVDFDIQAGVEYFA
;
A
#
# COMPACT_ATOMS: atom_id res chain seq x y z
N ARG A 1 -17.48 50.38 9.56
CA ARG A 1 -16.16 50.77 8.98
C ARG A 1 -15.21 49.58 8.72
N THR A 2 -15.60 48.34 9.05
CA THR A 2 -14.76 47.13 9.03
C THR A 2 -14.96 46.25 7.79
N GLN A 3 -16.19 46.03 7.30
CA GLN A 3 -16.44 45.24 6.07
C GLN A 3 -15.90 45.88 4.77
N SER A 4 -16.07 47.21 4.61
CA SER A 4 -15.55 47.92 3.43
C SER A 4 -14.03 47.86 3.30
N THR A 5 -13.31 47.73 4.42
CA THR A 5 -11.85 47.73 4.47
C THR A 5 -11.30 46.32 4.20
N VAL A 6 -12.02 45.28 4.63
CA VAL A 6 -11.74 43.87 4.29
C VAL A 6 -11.98 43.60 2.80
N LEU A 7 -13.12 44.03 2.24
CA LEU A 7 -13.41 43.91 0.81
C LEU A 7 -12.39 44.65 -0.08
N LYS A 8 -11.88 45.80 0.37
CA LYS A 8 -10.83 46.55 -0.34
C LYS A 8 -9.46 45.85 -0.25
N LYS A 9 -9.12 45.21 0.88
CA LYS A 9 -7.90 44.39 1.02
C LYS A 9 -7.98 43.14 0.14
N GLN A 10 -9.13 42.45 0.14
CA GLN A 10 -9.35 41.25 -0.67
C GLN A 10 -9.22 41.54 -2.17
N ARG A 11 -9.89 42.60 -2.68
CA ARG A 11 -9.73 43.04 -4.07
C ARG A 11 -8.29 43.41 -4.45
N ARG A 12 -7.50 43.92 -3.49
CA ARG A 12 -6.09 44.29 -3.70
C ARG A 12 -5.18 43.06 -3.77
N VAL A 13 -5.45 42.02 -2.96
CA VAL A 13 -4.74 40.73 -3.03
C VAL A 13 -5.10 39.99 -4.32
N GLU A 14 -6.38 39.96 -4.71
CA GLU A 14 -6.84 39.41 -6.00
C GLU A 14 -6.18 40.14 -7.19
N SER A 15 -6.11 41.48 -7.13
CA SER A 15 -5.43 42.32 -8.13
C SER A 15 -3.91 42.06 -8.21
N MET A 16 -3.24 41.88 -7.07
CA MET A 16 -1.79 41.57 -7.06
C MET A 16 -1.54 40.14 -7.54
N ALA A 17 -2.34 39.16 -7.13
CA ALA A 17 -2.26 37.79 -7.62
C ALA A 17 -2.51 37.71 -9.14
N ALA A 18 -3.49 38.48 -9.66
CA ALA A 18 -3.76 38.59 -11.09
C ALA A 18 -2.60 39.25 -11.86
N SER A 19 -1.98 40.31 -11.30
CA SER A 19 -0.82 41.00 -11.89
C SER A 19 0.46 40.13 -11.90
N PHE A 20 0.71 39.37 -10.84
CA PHE A 20 1.82 38.41 -10.79
C PHE A 20 1.57 37.21 -11.71
N SER A 21 0.32 36.76 -11.83
CA SER A 21 -0.09 35.71 -12.77
C SER A 21 0.12 36.15 -14.22
N SER A 22 -0.29 37.38 -14.58
CA SER A 22 -0.16 37.86 -15.97
C SER A 22 1.32 37.99 -16.39
N ARG A 23 2.19 38.55 -15.54
CA ARG A 23 3.63 38.67 -15.85
C ARG A 23 4.33 37.32 -15.99
N ARG A 24 3.93 36.30 -15.22
CA ARG A 24 4.47 34.94 -15.36
C ARG A 24 4.01 34.27 -16.65
N VAL A 25 2.75 34.47 -17.05
CA VAL A 25 2.23 33.96 -18.34
C VAL A 25 2.95 34.59 -19.52
N ASP A 26 3.25 35.89 -19.48
CA ASP A 26 4.02 36.58 -20.54
C ASP A 26 5.49 36.09 -20.61
N LEU A 27 6.13 35.86 -19.46
CA LEU A 27 7.47 35.26 -19.37
C LEU A 27 7.49 33.81 -19.89
N GLN A 28 6.42 33.06 -19.64
CA GLN A 28 6.28 31.68 -20.07
C GLN A 28 6.07 31.58 -21.59
N LEU A 29 5.19 32.41 -22.15
CA LEU A 29 4.94 32.50 -23.60
C LEU A 29 6.18 32.97 -24.36
N SER A 30 6.90 33.96 -23.83
CA SER A 30 8.15 34.44 -24.45
C SER A 30 9.28 33.41 -24.41
N SER A 31 9.29 32.51 -23.43
CA SER A 31 10.26 31.42 -23.32
C SER A 31 9.96 30.29 -24.30
N VAL A 32 8.69 29.90 -24.47
CA VAL A 32 8.28 28.90 -25.48
C VAL A 32 8.58 29.38 -26.91
N ASN A 33 8.38 30.67 -27.19
CA ASN A 33 8.62 31.21 -28.53
C ASN A 33 10.10 31.13 -28.98
N LYS A 34 11.03 30.98 -28.04
CA LYS A 34 12.46 30.79 -28.30
C LYS A 34 12.83 29.32 -28.59
N LEU A 35 11.93 28.38 -28.34
CA LEU A 35 12.15 26.96 -28.64
C LEU A 35 11.84 26.66 -30.12
N PRO A 36 12.57 25.71 -30.74
CA PRO A 36 12.31 25.28 -32.11
C PRO A 36 10.95 24.59 -32.21
N PRO A 37 10.30 24.59 -33.39
CA PRO A 37 8.99 23.96 -33.59
C PRO A 37 9.01 22.44 -33.49
N THR A 38 10.19 21.80 -33.52
CA THR A 38 10.37 20.36 -33.34
C THR A 38 10.99 20.09 -31.98
N TYR A 39 10.53 19.05 -31.28
CA TYR A 39 11.07 18.67 -29.97
C TYR A 39 12.54 18.22 -30.05
N GLU A 40 12.86 17.36 -31.01
CA GLU A 40 14.19 16.79 -31.22
C GLU A 40 15.29 17.84 -31.45
N ASP A 41 14.94 18.98 -32.06
CA ASP A 41 15.89 20.04 -32.35
C ASP A 41 16.47 20.69 -31.08
N ASN A 42 15.77 20.59 -29.94
CA ASN A 42 16.26 21.09 -28.66
C ASN A 42 15.59 20.42 -27.44
N ILE A 43 15.84 19.12 -27.26
CA ILE A 43 15.32 18.34 -26.13
C ILE A 43 15.62 19.01 -24.78
N ALA A 44 16.86 19.48 -24.58
CA ALA A 44 17.30 20.09 -23.32
C ALA A 44 16.57 21.40 -22.99
N GLY A 45 16.26 22.21 -24.01
CA GLY A 45 15.50 23.46 -23.84
C GLY A 45 14.04 23.20 -23.44
N TYR A 46 13.40 22.23 -24.07
CA TYR A 46 12.06 21.79 -23.70
C TYR A 46 12.02 21.15 -22.30
N GLU A 47 13.01 20.31 -21.96
CA GLU A 47 13.11 19.72 -20.62
C GLU A 47 13.27 20.80 -19.55
N ARG A 48 14.15 21.79 -19.76
CA ARG A 48 14.31 22.93 -18.85
C ARG A 48 13.00 23.70 -18.66
N PHE A 49 12.27 23.94 -19.74
CA PHE A 49 10.96 24.58 -19.65
C PHE A 49 10.00 23.78 -18.76
N VAL A 50 9.89 22.47 -18.96
CA VAL A 50 9.01 21.61 -18.14
C VAL A 50 9.47 21.58 -16.68
N GLN A 51 10.77 21.62 -16.41
CA GLN A 51 11.31 21.70 -15.04
C GLN A 51 10.96 23.03 -14.35
N ASP A 52 11.05 24.16 -15.08
CA ASP A 52 10.82 25.48 -14.51
C ASP A 52 9.31 25.79 -14.33
N PHE A 53 8.47 25.31 -15.24
CA PHE A 53 7.04 25.68 -15.30
C PHE A 53 6.08 24.53 -15.00
N GLY A 54 6.55 23.29 -14.96
CA GLY A 54 5.73 22.10 -14.80
C GLY A 54 5.08 21.59 -16.09
N THR A 55 4.36 20.49 -15.96
CA THR A 55 3.65 19.82 -17.08
C THR A 55 2.22 20.35 -17.28
N HIS A 56 1.68 21.05 -16.28
CA HIS A 56 0.31 21.54 -16.24
C HIS A 56 0.23 22.95 -15.67
N TYR A 57 -0.87 23.64 -15.93
CA TYR A 57 -1.25 24.86 -15.22
C TYR A 57 -2.59 24.67 -14.52
N ILE A 58 -2.80 25.46 -13.47
CA ILE A 58 -4.07 25.50 -12.74
C ILE A 58 -5.06 26.34 -13.56
N SER A 59 -6.07 25.68 -14.12
CA SER A 59 -7.14 26.32 -14.90
C SER A 59 -8.30 26.78 -14.02
N VAL A 60 -8.55 26.08 -12.92
CA VAL A 60 -9.53 26.44 -11.88
C VAL A 60 -8.91 26.12 -10.52
N GLY A 61 -9.03 27.03 -9.56
CA GLY A 61 -8.59 26.83 -8.18
C GLY A 61 -9.72 27.07 -7.18
N LYS A 62 -9.87 26.16 -6.21
CA LYS A 62 -10.75 26.34 -5.05
C LYS A 62 -9.90 26.73 -3.84
N TRP A 63 -10.28 27.82 -3.20
CA TRP A 63 -9.53 28.46 -2.13
C TRP A 63 -10.32 28.40 -0.83
N GLY A 64 -9.65 28.05 0.27
CA GLY A 64 -10.30 27.78 1.55
C GLY A 64 -9.30 27.33 2.60
N GLY A 65 -9.77 26.56 3.57
CA GLY A 65 -8.89 25.94 4.57
C GLY A 65 -9.07 24.44 4.54
N ILE A 66 -7.99 23.72 4.80
CA ILE A 66 -8.01 22.26 4.90
C ILE A 66 -7.27 21.83 6.15
N MET A 67 -7.92 20.95 6.92
CA MET A 67 -7.32 20.20 8.00
C MET A 67 -7.06 18.79 7.46
N MET A 68 -5.80 18.36 7.48
CA MET A 68 -5.42 17.00 7.10
C MET A 68 -4.87 16.27 8.31
N MET A 69 -5.34 15.04 8.53
CA MET A 69 -4.82 14.14 9.55
C MET A 69 -4.21 12.92 8.87
N TYR A 70 -2.94 12.68 9.14
CA TYR A 70 -2.22 11.48 8.75
C TYR A 70 -2.08 10.56 9.97
N LEU A 71 -2.49 9.32 9.81
CA LEU A 71 -2.33 8.26 10.79
C LEU A 71 -1.41 7.19 10.20
N GLU A 72 -0.31 6.93 10.89
CA GLU A 72 0.65 5.89 10.53
C GLU A 72 0.58 4.81 11.60
N THR A 73 0.01 3.65 11.26
CA THR A 73 -0.20 2.54 12.18
C THR A 73 0.75 1.38 11.87
N ASN A 74 1.25 0.71 12.91
CA ASN A 74 2.09 -0.48 12.74
C ASN A 74 1.35 -1.61 12.01
N SER A 75 2.05 -2.33 11.13
CA SER A 75 1.47 -3.45 10.37
C SER A 75 0.91 -4.55 11.26
N SER A 76 1.56 -4.81 12.40
CA SER A 76 1.12 -5.80 13.40
C SER A 76 -0.26 -5.54 13.98
N TYR A 77 -0.72 -4.29 13.99
CA TYR A 77 -2.10 -3.96 14.35
C TYR A 77 -3.03 -4.16 13.14
N SER A 78 -2.68 -3.61 11.98
CA SER A 78 -3.54 -3.68 10.79
C SER A 78 -3.74 -5.10 10.26
N GLU A 79 -2.77 -6.00 10.44
CA GLU A 79 -2.86 -7.40 10.00
C GLU A 79 -3.88 -8.22 10.80
N LYS A 80 -4.21 -7.79 12.03
CA LYS A 80 -5.20 -8.45 12.91
C LYS A 80 -6.62 -7.93 12.71
N LYS A 81 -6.80 -6.86 11.94
CA LYS A 81 -8.05 -6.12 11.81
C LYS A 81 -8.48 -6.08 10.34
N THR A 82 -9.78 -5.93 10.12
CA THR A 82 -10.32 -5.61 8.80
C THR A 82 -10.07 -4.14 8.44
N GLU A 83 -10.06 -3.81 7.15
CA GLU A 83 -9.94 -2.42 6.68
C GLU A 83 -11.05 -1.53 7.26
N GLN A 84 -12.26 -2.08 7.42
CA GLN A 84 -13.41 -1.39 8.03
C GLN A 84 -13.15 -1.04 9.50
N GLU A 85 -12.58 -1.97 10.28
CA GLU A 85 -12.23 -1.72 11.68
C GLU A 85 -11.13 -0.68 11.82
N VAL A 86 -10.09 -0.75 10.99
CA VAL A 86 -9.02 0.25 10.97
C VAL A 86 -9.57 1.63 10.57
N SER A 87 -10.44 1.69 9.56
CA SER A 87 -11.10 2.92 9.12
C SER A 87 -11.98 3.54 10.21
N ALA A 88 -12.75 2.71 10.93
CA ALA A 88 -13.57 3.17 12.06
C ALA A 88 -12.72 3.78 13.18
N GLN A 89 -11.55 3.20 13.49
CA GLN A 89 -10.61 3.76 14.47
C GLN A 89 -9.99 5.08 14.01
N ALA A 90 -9.66 5.19 12.72
CA ALA A 90 -9.18 6.43 12.13
C ALA A 90 -10.24 7.54 12.17
N GLU A 91 -11.49 7.23 11.83
CA GLU A 91 -12.61 8.17 11.89
C GLU A 91 -12.89 8.63 13.33
N ALA A 92 -12.92 7.70 14.30
CA ALA A 92 -13.06 8.01 15.71
C ALA A 92 -11.94 8.95 16.20
N THR A 93 -10.70 8.70 15.77
CA THR A 93 -9.55 9.54 16.07
C THR A 93 -9.70 10.95 15.47
N PHE A 94 -10.19 11.07 14.24
CA PHE A 94 -10.45 12.35 13.60
C PHE A 94 -11.51 13.15 14.35
N ASN A 95 -12.62 12.51 14.70
CA ASN A 95 -13.73 13.12 15.43
C ASN A 95 -13.32 13.56 16.84
N SER A 96 -12.45 12.80 17.50
CA SER A 96 -11.84 13.19 18.78
C SER A 96 -11.03 14.49 18.66
N VAL A 97 -10.22 14.63 17.60
CA VAL A 97 -9.45 15.87 17.34
C VAL A 97 -10.39 17.06 17.11
N LEU A 98 -11.48 16.88 16.35
CA LEU A 98 -12.47 17.92 16.14
C LEU A 98 -13.10 18.37 17.47
N THR A 99 -13.52 17.41 18.30
CA THR A 99 -14.14 17.69 19.61
C THR A 99 -13.18 18.45 20.53
N VAL A 100 -11.93 17.98 20.67
CA VAL A 100 -10.92 18.60 21.55
C VAL A 100 -10.53 20.00 21.08
N LYS A 101 -10.46 20.23 19.76
CA LYS A 101 -10.14 21.54 19.19
C LYS A 101 -11.37 22.44 19.01
N GLY A 102 -12.52 22.12 19.63
CA GLY A 102 -13.68 23.01 19.74
C GLY A 102 -14.70 22.92 18.60
N GLY A 103 -14.61 21.90 17.75
CA GLY A 103 -15.66 21.51 16.81
C GLY A 103 -16.75 20.68 17.51
N THR A 104 -17.97 20.77 17.01
CA THR A 104 -19.20 20.03 17.37
C THR A 104 -18.98 18.74 18.17
N SER A 105 -19.78 18.53 19.24
CA SER A 105 -19.83 17.24 19.95
C SER A 105 -20.34 16.15 19.00
N ILE A 106 -19.42 15.31 18.53
CA ILE A 106 -19.70 14.12 17.74
C ILE A 106 -19.57 12.92 18.69
N SER A 107 -20.41 11.89 18.54
CA SER A 107 -20.45 10.73 19.42
C SER A 107 -19.06 10.13 19.64
N ASN A 108 -18.67 9.94 20.90
CA ASN A 108 -17.43 9.28 21.28
C ASN A 108 -17.54 7.78 20.96
N THR A 109 -17.00 7.36 19.81
CA THR A 109 -16.57 5.97 19.66
C THR A 109 -15.33 5.78 20.52
N GLU A 110 -15.31 4.74 21.34
CA GLU A 110 -14.12 4.37 22.12
C GLU A 110 -12.99 4.03 21.15
N ILE A 111 -11.88 4.78 21.23
CA ILE A 111 -10.70 4.52 20.41
C ILE A 111 -9.92 3.41 21.12
N ASP A 112 -9.64 2.34 20.38
CA ASP A 112 -8.89 1.18 20.87
C ASP A 112 -7.52 1.64 21.42
N SER A 113 -7.18 1.18 22.62
CA SER A 113 -5.89 1.45 23.26
C SER A 113 -4.71 0.83 22.49
N GLU A 114 -4.93 -0.31 21.82
CA GLU A 114 -3.92 -0.95 20.95
C GLU A 114 -3.70 -0.09 19.70
N PHE A 115 -4.78 0.46 19.11
CA PHE A 115 -4.67 1.40 17.99
C PHE A 115 -3.89 2.65 18.38
N THR A 116 -4.23 3.24 19.54
CA THR A 116 -3.59 4.46 20.03
C THR A 116 -2.10 4.28 20.28
N SER A 117 -1.70 3.15 20.88
CA SER A 117 -0.28 2.85 21.15
C SER A 117 0.49 2.46 19.88
N SER A 118 -0.20 1.92 18.88
CA SER A 118 0.39 1.47 17.61
C SER A 118 0.36 2.53 16.49
N THR A 119 -0.23 3.70 16.73
CA THR A 119 -0.49 4.70 15.70
C THR A 119 0.14 6.05 16.02
N ARG A 120 0.95 6.55 15.09
CA ARG A 120 1.44 7.93 15.10
C ARG A 120 0.44 8.83 14.38
N ARG A 121 0.11 9.96 15.00
CA ARG A 121 -0.81 10.96 14.45
C ARG A 121 -0.07 12.25 14.10
N HIS A 122 -0.27 12.72 12.87
CA HIS A 122 0.14 14.04 12.42
C HIS A 122 -1.07 14.83 11.93
N VAL A 123 -1.27 16.05 12.44
CA VAL A 123 -2.36 16.93 12.01
C VAL A 123 -1.77 18.21 11.44
N SER A 124 -2.17 18.57 10.23
CA SER A 124 -1.73 19.77 9.53
C SER A 124 -2.93 20.65 9.17
N PHE A 125 -2.74 21.96 9.26
CA PHE A 125 -3.76 22.96 8.91
C PHE A 125 -3.18 23.87 7.82
N PHE A 126 -3.95 24.06 6.75
CA PHE A 126 -3.56 24.92 5.64
C PHE A 126 -4.63 25.98 5.41
N GLY A 127 -4.19 27.22 5.22
CA GLY A 127 -5.07 28.39 5.20
C GLY A 127 -5.41 28.86 6.62
N GLY A 128 -5.91 30.09 6.72
CA GLY A 128 -6.13 30.77 7.99
C GLY A 128 -4.84 31.19 8.70
N ASP A 129 -4.98 31.68 9.93
CA ASP A 129 -3.86 31.93 10.84
C ASP A 129 -3.65 30.70 11.73
N TRP A 130 -2.62 29.94 11.42
CA TRP A 130 -2.30 28.68 12.10
C TRP A 130 -2.02 28.86 13.60
N ASN A 131 -1.55 30.04 14.03
CA ASN A 131 -1.28 30.31 15.45
C ASN A 131 -2.56 30.26 16.31
N LEU A 132 -3.73 30.44 15.70
CA LEU A 132 -5.02 30.38 16.41
C LEU A 132 -5.38 28.96 16.85
N MET A 133 -4.78 27.93 16.24
CA MET A 133 -5.05 26.52 16.57
C MET A 133 -4.54 26.11 17.96
N ASP A 134 -3.51 26.78 18.47
CA ASP A 134 -2.93 26.51 19.79
C ASP A 134 -3.57 27.34 20.91
N ILE A 135 -4.29 28.42 20.55
CA ILE A 135 -4.87 29.36 21.51
C ILE A 135 -6.37 29.12 21.70
N THR A 136 -7.13 28.95 20.62
CA THR A 136 -8.61 28.91 20.64
C THR A 136 -9.22 27.83 19.75
N GLY A 137 -8.40 27.04 19.05
CA GLY A 137 -8.84 25.90 18.26
C GLY A 137 -9.58 26.27 16.98
N LEU A 138 -10.41 25.35 16.50
CA LEU A 138 -11.13 25.44 15.22
C LEU A 138 -12.05 26.65 15.14
N GLN A 139 -12.68 27.05 16.25
CA GLN A 139 -13.64 28.16 16.29
C GLN A 139 -13.00 29.51 15.92
N ALA A 140 -11.72 29.70 16.22
CA ALA A 140 -10.99 30.91 15.86
C ALA A 140 -10.25 30.77 14.53
N TRP A 141 -9.74 29.57 14.22
CA TRP A 141 -9.06 29.32 12.96
C TRP A 141 -10.00 29.42 11.76
N GLN A 142 -11.18 28.80 11.81
CA GLN A 142 -12.09 28.73 10.66
C GLN A 142 -12.51 30.12 10.12
N PRO A 143 -12.88 31.11 10.95
CA PRO A 143 -13.16 32.47 10.45
C PRO A 143 -11.96 33.15 9.76
N SER A 144 -10.74 32.85 10.19
CA SER A 144 -9.50 33.46 9.65
C SER A 144 -9.18 33.00 8.22
N ILE A 145 -9.74 31.86 7.78
CA ILE A 145 -9.51 31.29 6.44
C ILE A 145 -9.88 32.30 5.35
N SER A 146 -10.98 33.03 5.53
CA SER A 146 -11.46 34.00 4.54
C SER A 146 -10.42 35.12 4.26
N ALA A 147 -9.58 35.45 5.24
CA ALA A 147 -8.53 36.44 5.10
C ALA A 147 -7.25 35.86 4.49
N ASN A 148 -6.93 34.58 4.77
CA ASN A 148 -5.71 33.91 4.34
C ASN A 148 -6.03 32.52 3.74
N PRO A 149 -6.69 32.43 2.57
CA PRO A 149 -7.11 31.15 2.04
C PRO A 149 -5.94 30.37 1.41
N TRP A 150 -6.01 29.05 1.46
CA TRP A 150 -5.11 28.11 0.81
C TRP A 150 -5.78 27.47 -0.41
N LEU A 151 -4.96 27.14 -1.42
CA LEU A 151 -5.42 26.41 -2.60
C LEU A 151 -5.54 24.91 -2.25
N TYR A 152 -6.75 24.44 -1.98
CA TYR A 152 -6.98 23.06 -1.52
C TYR A 152 -7.48 22.12 -2.61
N SER A 153 -7.95 22.65 -3.75
CA SER A 153 -8.38 21.84 -4.88
C SER A 153 -8.18 22.59 -6.19
N THR A 154 -7.71 21.89 -7.23
CA THR A 154 -7.38 22.47 -8.53
C THR A 154 -7.93 21.62 -9.68
N GLN A 155 -8.20 22.26 -10.81
CA GLN A 155 -8.32 21.59 -12.10
C GLN A 155 -7.09 21.92 -12.94
N LEU A 156 -6.35 20.89 -13.31
CA LEU A 156 -5.14 21.01 -14.12
C LEU A 156 -5.50 20.89 -15.60
N LYS A 157 -4.83 21.69 -16.43
CA LYS A 157 -4.81 21.56 -17.88
C LYS A 157 -3.37 21.48 -18.37
N LEU A 158 -3.16 20.87 -19.54
CA LEU A 158 -1.83 20.68 -20.10
C LEU A 158 -1.16 22.03 -20.36
N ILE A 159 0.12 22.14 -20.04
CA ILE A 159 0.87 23.39 -20.26
C ILE A 159 0.95 23.77 -21.74
N SER A 160 0.85 22.77 -22.64
CA SER A 160 0.81 22.95 -24.08
C SER A 160 -0.43 23.71 -24.58
N ASP A 161 -1.54 23.73 -23.83
CA ASP A 161 -2.74 24.47 -24.22
C ASP A 161 -2.54 25.99 -24.25
N LEU A 162 -1.50 26.49 -23.58
CA LEU A 162 -1.13 27.90 -23.63
C LEU A 162 -0.35 28.25 -24.91
N ILE A 163 0.10 27.26 -25.70
CA ILE A 163 0.93 27.45 -26.88
C ILE A 163 0.04 27.56 -28.12
N ARG A 164 0.12 28.71 -28.80
CA ARG A 164 -0.69 29.01 -30.00
C ARG A 164 -0.17 28.35 -31.26
N ASP A 165 1.15 28.27 -31.41
CA ASP A 165 1.78 27.67 -32.59
C ASP A 165 1.58 26.14 -32.58
N PRO A 166 0.92 25.54 -33.59
CA PRO A 166 0.56 24.13 -33.57
C PRO A 166 1.77 23.19 -33.48
N SER A 167 2.87 23.52 -34.16
CA SER A 167 4.07 22.69 -34.17
C SER A 167 4.76 22.71 -32.80
N ARG A 168 4.96 23.89 -32.21
CA ARG A 168 5.51 24.01 -30.85
C ARG A 168 4.57 23.41 -29.79
N LYS A 169 3.25 23.48 -29.98
CA LYS A 169 2.28 22.81 -29.10
C LYS A 169 2.53 21.30 -29.11
N ALA A 170 2.60 20.69 -30.29
CA ALA A 170 2.88 19.26 -30.42
C ALA A 170 4.27 18.88 -29.87
N ALA A 171 5.29 19.71 -30.09
CA ALA A 171 6.62 19.51 -29.52
C ALA A 171 6.61 19.58 -27.99
N MET A 172 5.84 20.49 -27.40
CA MET A 172 5.68 20.57 -25.94
C MET A 172 4.92 19.36 -25.38
N GLU A 173 3.88 18.88 -26.05
CA GLU A 173 3.17 17.66 -25.64
C GLU A 173 4.10 16.45 -25.60
N LYS A 174 4.96 16.33 -26.61
CA LYS A 174 6.01 15.30 -26.66
C LYS A 174 7.03 15.48 -25.53
N ALA A 175 7.46 16.71 -25.26
CA ALA A 175 8.37 17.02 -24.16
C ALA A 175 7.79 16.62 -22.80
N VAL A 176 6.51 16.94 -22.56
CA VAL A 176 5.79 16.57 -21.34
C VAL A 176 5.71 15.06 -21.20
N MET A 177 5.31 14.34 -22.26
CA MET A 177 5.25 12.87 -22.22
C MET A 177 6.61 12.24 -21.96
N ASP A 178 7.65 12.72 -22.63
CA ASP A 178 9.02 12.23 -22.45
C ASP A 178 9.52 12.52 -21.02
N TYR A 179 9.22 13.70 -20.46
CA TYR A 179 9.47 14.02 -19.05
C TYR A 179 8.76 13.04 -18.10
N LEU A 180 7.46 12.80 -18.28
CA LEU A 180 6.68 11.89 -17.44
C LEU A 180 7.22 10.45 -17.51
N MET A 181 7.56 9.97 -18.70
CA MET A 181 8.17 8.64 -18.87
C MET A 181 9.51 8.52 -18.15
N LYS A 182 10.34 9.58 -18.17
CA LYS A 182 11.62 9.58 -17.42
C LYS A 182 11.35 9.53 -15.93
N THR A 183 10.44 10.36 -15.44
CA THR A 183 10.06 10.39 -14.02
C THR A 183 9.52 9.04 -13.56
N TYR A 184 8.64 8.40 -14.34
CA TYR A 184 8.14 7.05 -14.04
C TYR A 184 9.29 6.05 -13.88
N LEU A 185 10.23 6.01 -14.82
CA LEU A 185 11.37 5.09 -14.75
C LEU A 185 12.35 5.42 -13.61
N THR A 186 12.68 6.70 -13.41
CA THR A 186 13.74 7.09 -12.46
C THR A 186 13.26 7.27 -11.03
N VAL A 187 11.98 7.58 -10.84
CA VAL A 187 11.37 7.75 -9.51
C VAL A 187 10.62 6.49 -9.15
N GLU A 188 9.57 6.12 -9.87
CA GLU A 188 8.73 5.00 -9.44
C GLU A 188 9.41 3.64 -9.59
N CYS A 189 9.92 3.30 -10.78
CA CYS A 189 10.53 1.99 -11.00
C CYS A 189 11.78 1.79 -10.14
N LYS A 190 12.67 2.78 -10.08
CA LYS A 190 13.88 2.69 -9.23
C LYS A 190 13.56 2.71 -7.74
N ARG A 191 12.59 3.50 -7.28
CA ARG A 191 12.16 3.49 -5.87
C ARG A 191 11.63 2.11 -5.49
N MET A 192 10.78 1.51 -6.33
CA MET A 192 10.25 0.16 -6.10
C MET A 192 11.39 -0.86 -5.94
N LEU A 193 12.34 -0.91 -6.87
CA LEU A 193 13.51 -1.79 -6.74
C LEU A 193 14.35 -1.48 -5.48
N GLY A 194 14.52 -0.20 -5.14
CA GLY A 194 15.26 0.23 -3.95
C GLY A 194 14.55 -0.03 -2.62
N THR A 195 13.26 -0.41 -2.63
CA THR A 195 12.53 -0.86 -1.43
C THR A 195 12.67 -2.35 -1.15
N LEU A 196 13.27 -3.12 -2.07
CA LEU A 196 13.59 -4.53 -1.80
C LEU A 196 14.62 -4.63 -0.67
N PRO A 197 14.63 -5.73 0.10
CA PRO A 197 15.70 -6.02 1.05
C PRO A 197 17.08 -6.05 0.36
N SER A 198 18.14 -5.66 1.07
CA SER A 198 19.48 -5.46 0.49
C SER A 198 20.02 -6.70 -0.24
N GLU A 199 19.72 -7.90 0.24
CA GLU A 199 20.09 -9.15 -0.43
C GLU A 199 19.41 -9.32 -1.79
N MET A 200 18.13 -8.94 -1.89
CA MET A 200 17.36 -9.03 -3.14
C MET A 200 17.78 -7.93 -4.13
N GLN A 201 18.18 -6.75 -3.65
CA GLN A 201 18.70 -5.69 -4.52
C GLN A 201 19.96 -6.11 -5.29
N SER A 202 20.77 -7.01 -4.73
CA SER A 202 22.01 -7.48 -5.35
C SER A 202 21.79 -8.50 -6.49
N ARG A 203 20.54 -8.94 -6.71
CA ARG A 203 20.21 -9.98 -7.67
C ARG A 203 20.45 -9.51 -9.13
N PRO A 204 20.94 -10.40 -10.03
CA PRO A 204 21.19 -10.07 -11.43
C PRO A 204 19.97 -9.49 -12.16
N GLU A 205 18.76 -9.95 -11.81
CA GLU A 205 17.50 -9.48 -12.36
C GLU A 205 17.26 -7.99 -12.09
N VAL A 206 17.53 -7.52 -10.86
CA VAL A 206 17.44 -6.10 -10.46
C VAL A 206 18.48 -5.27 -11.20
N THR A 207 19.70 -5.78 -11.30
CA THR A 207 20.78 -5.12 -12.06
C THR A 207 20.40 -4.94 -13.52
N LYS A 208 19.84 -5.99 -14.16
CA LYS A 208 19.40 -5.96 -15.55
C LYS A 208 18.32 -4.90 -15.78
N VAL A 209 17.27 -4.89 -14.95
CA VAL A 209 16.18 -3.90 -15.07
C VAL A 209 16.71 -2.47 -14.84
N THR A 210 17.61 -2.28 -13.87
CA THR A 210 18.23 -0.97 -13.60
C THR A 210 19.06 -0.48 -14.79
N THR A 211 19.80 -1.37 -15.45
CA THR A 211 20.54 -1.03 -16.68
C THR A 211 19.60 -0.68 -17.83
N ASP A 212 18.51 -1.42 -18.03
CA ASP A 212 17.50 -1.11 -19.04
C ASP A 212 16.87 0.27 -18.81
N ILE A 213 16.55 0.61 -17.56
CA ILE A 213 16.05 1.94 -17.16
C ILE A 213 17.07 3.02 -17.55
N ASN A 214 18.34 2.86 -17.16
CA ASN A 214 19.38 3.83 -17.45
C ASN A 214 19.59 4.01 -18.96
N TYR A 215 19.53 2.92 -19.72
CA TYR A 215 19.65 2.93 -21.17
C TYR A 215 18.53 3.73 -21.85
N LEU A 216 17.27 3.54 -21.43
CA LEU A 216 16.14 4.30 -21.97
C LEU A 216 16.26 5.80 -21.63
N VAL A 217 16.57 6.12 -20.37
CA VAL A 217 16.69 7.51 -19.91
C VAL A 217 17.82 8.25 -20.64
N ALA A 218 18.89 7.57 -21.02
CA ALA A 218 20.00 8.14 -21.79
C ALA A 218 19.67 8.39 -23.28
N ARG A 219 18.58 7.81 -23.82
CA ARG A 219 18.23 7.86 -25.25
C ARG A 219 16.86 8.49 -25.46
N ARG A 220 16.81 9.81 -25.27
CA ARG A 220 15.62 10.65 -25.44
C ARG A 220 15.44 11.05 -26.93
N PRO A 221 14.20 11.17 -27.45
CA PRO A 221 12.93 10.82 -26.81
C PRO A 221 12.75 9.33 -26.62
N MET A 222 12.15 8.94 -25.49
CA MET A 222 11.76 7.56 -25.25
C MET A 222 10.48 7.21 -26.00
N ARG A 223 10.33 5.92 -26.33
CA ARG A 223 9.09 5.36 -26.87
C ARG A 223 8.26 4.80 -25.72
N GLN A 224 6.98 5.11 -25.69
CA GLN A 224 6.05 4.65 -24.66
C GLN A 224 6.05 3.12 -24.53
N SER A 225 6.00 2.38 -25.64
CA SER A 225 6.04 0.91 -25.61
C SER A 225 7.31 0.33 -24.97
N SER A 226 8.46 1.01 -25.10
CA SER A 226 9.70 0.60 -24.45
C SER A 226 9.67 0.87 -22.94
N VAL A 227 9.10 2.01 -22.54
CA VAL A 227 8.91 2.40 -21.14
C VAL A 227 7.93 1.45 -20.46
N ASP A 228 6.80 1.14 -21.08
CA ASP A 228 5.79 0.20 -20.57
C ASP A 228 6.38 -1.20 -20.39
N ALA A 229 7.17 -1.67 -21.36
CA ALA A 229 7.82 -2.98 -21.29
C ALA A 229 8.84 -3.06 -20.13
N VAL A 230 9.62 -1.99 -19.89
CA VAL A 230 10.54 -1.92 -18.75
C VAL A 230 9.76 -1.79 -17.44
N GLY A 231 8.71 -0.98 -17.40
CA GLY A 231 7.83 -0.83 -16.24
C GLY A 231 7.22 -2.15 -15.80
N LYS A 232 6.67 -2.93 -16.75
CA LYS A 232 6.16 -4.27 -16.50
C LYS A 232 7.24 -5.20 -15.94
N ARG A 233 8.41 -5.30 -16.59
CA ARG A 233 9.52 -6.11 -16.08
C ARG A 233 9.97 -5.68 -14.68
N THR A 234 9.92 -4.39 -14.37
CA THR A 234 10.25 -3.87 -13.05
C THR A 234 9.26 -4.41 -12.01
N LEU A 235 7.96 -4.33 -12.28
CA LEU A 235 6.91 -4.83 -11.39
C LEU A 235 6.99 -6.34 -11.21
N ASP A 236 7.18 -7.10 -12.30
CA ASP A 236 7.31 -8.56 -12.26
C ASP A 236 8.54 -8.97 -11.43
N THR A 237 9.69 -8.31 -11.66
CA THR A 237 10.94 -8.57 -10.91
C THR A 237 10.77 -8.24 -9.43
N TYR A 238 10.19 -7.07 -9.12
CA TYR A 238 9.95 -6.65 -7.74
C TYR A 238 9.05 -7.65 -7.01
N THR A 239 7.91 -7.98 -7.60
CA THR A 239 6.92 -8.88 -7.00
C THR A 239 7.54 -10.24 -6.73
N LYS A 240 8.21 -10.83 -7.72
CA LYS A 240 8.90 -12.12 -7.56
C LYS A 240 9.88 -12.11 -6.38
N LEU A 241 10.77 -11.12 -6.32
CA LEU A 241 11.83 -11.07 -5.30
C LEU A 241 11.29 -10.72 -3.92
N PHE A 242 10.25 -9.88 -3.84
CA PHE A 242 9.56 -9.60 -2.59
C PHE A 242 8.93 -10.86 -2.00
N LEU A 243 8.22 -11.64 -2.82
CA LEU A 243 7.60 -12.90 -2.40
C LEU A 243 8.65 -13.94 -2.02
N GLU A 244 9.73 -14.06 -2.81
CA GLU A 244 10.86 -14.94 -2.50
C GLU A 244 11.45 -14.62 -1.12
N TYR A 245 11.72 -13.33 -0.85
CA TYR A 245 12.25 -12.89 0.42
C TYR A 245 11.31 -13.19 1.60
N ASP A 246 10.05 -12.79 1.48
CA ASP A 246 9.06 -12.96 2.55
C ASP A 246 8.84 -14.44 2.87
N ASN A 247 8.78 -15.30 1.86
CA ASN A 247 8.67 -16.75 2.04
C ASN A 247 9.93 -17.36 2.70
N GLN A 248 11.13 -16.92 2.29
CA GLN A 248 12.39 -17.36 2.92
C GLN A 248 12.50 -16.94 4.38
N HIS A 249 12.01 -15.75 4.72
CA HIS A 249 12.06 -15.17 6.07
C HIS A 249 10.80 -15.44 6.91
N SER A 250 9.86 -16.23 6.38
CA SER A 250 8.68 -16.60 7.13
C SER A 250 9.06 -17.48 8.34
N VAL A 251 8.52 -17.11 9.50
CA VAL A 251 8.80 -17.76 10.79
C VAL A 251 7.54 -18.43 11.33
N TYR A 252 7.75 -19.44 12.17
CA TYR A 252 6.65 -20.09 12.89
C TYR A 252 6.04 -19.16 13.93
N GLN A 253 4.71 -19.15 13.97
CA GLN A 253 3.90 -18.44 14.97
C GLN A 253 3.05 -19.44 15.74
N TRP A 254 3.03 -19.33 17.07
CA TRP A 254 2.20 -20.19 17.91
C TRP A 254 0.71 -19.91 17.64
N GLY A 255 -0.06 -20.98 17.41
CA GLY A 255 -1.50 -20.91 17.16
C GLY A 255 -2.36 -21.28 18.37
N ASN A 256 -1.77 -21.89 19.40
CA ASN A 256 -2.42 -22.18 20.68
C ASN A 256 -1.40 -22.36 21.82
N GLU A 257 -1.91 -22.30 23.05
CA GLU A 257 -1.23 -22.80 24.26
C GLU A 257 -1.72 -24.22 24.59
N TYR A 258 -1.00 -24.92 25.49
CA TYR A 258 -1.46 -26.20 26.05
C TYR A 258 -2.83 -26.04 26.72
N ASP A 259 -3.70 -27.03 26.58
CA ASP A 259 -5.11 -27.06 27.01
C ASP A 259 -6.01 -25.94 26.45
N GLY A 260 -5.42 -24.98 25.73
CA GLY A 260 -6.11 -23.84 25.17
C GLY A 260 -6.75 -24.15 23.82
N VAL A 261 -7.79 -23.39 23.48
CA VAL A 261 -8.34 -23.36 22.12
C VAL A 261 -7.29 -22.79 21.16
N GLY A 262 -7.13 -23.44 20.00
CA GLY A 262 -6.37 -22.91 18.89
C GLY A 262 -7.28 -22.17 17.91
N ASN A 263 -6.88 -20.99 17.49
CA ASN A 263 -7.55 -20.25 16.42
C ASN A 263 -6.52 -19.42 15.66
N PHE A 264 -5.94 -20.03 14.63
CA PHE A 264 -4.89 -19.45 13.83
C PHE A 264 -5.36 -19.22 12.39
N ASN A 265 -5.10 -18.02 11.86
CA ASN A 265 -5.31 -17.72 10.45
C ASN A 265 -4.08 -16.98 9.91
N CYS A 266 -3.60 -17.38 8.75
CA CYS A 266 -2.53 -16.65 8.08
C CYS A 266 -2.96 -15.23 7.68
N PRO A 267 -2.03 -14.27 7.67
CA PRO A 267 -2.28 -12.91 7.19
C PRO A 267 -2.84 -12.87 5.76
N ALA A 268 -3.33 -11.69 5.36
CA ALA A 268 -3.86 -11.48 4.01
C ALA A 268 -2.87 -11.94 2.92
N GLY A 269 -3.39 -12.67 1.92
CA GLY A 269 -2.60 -13.21 0.80
C GLY A 269 -1.71 -14.42 1.12
N LYS A 270 -1.60 -14.84 2.38
CA LYS A 270 -0.77 -15.99 2.79
C LYS A 270 -1.61 -17.23 3.12
N VAL A 271 -0.97 -18.38 2.97
CA VAL A 271 -1.51 -19.71 3.28
C VAL A 271 -0.56 -20.42 4.24
N ILE A 272 -1.06 -21.44 4.94
CA ILE A 272 -0.24 -22.29 5.81
C ILE A 272 0.66 -23.15 4.94
N THR A 273 1.97 -23.01 5.12
CA THR A 273 2.98 -23.79 4.41
C THR A 273 3.89 -24.58 5.33
N GLY A 274 3.73 -24.41 6.65
CA GLY A 274 4.43 -25.23 7.63
C GLY A 274 3.59 -25.34 8.90
N TRP A 275 3.71 -26.45 9.57
CA TRP A 275 3.00 -26.72 10.81
C TRP A 275 3.90 -27.61 11.68
N GLY A 276 4.19 -27.09 12.86
CA GLY A 276 4.90 -27.81 13.89
C GLY A 276 4.12 -27.82 15.20
N GLY A 277 4.59 -28.60 16.15
CA GLY A 277 3.98 -28.70 17.46
C GLY A 277 4.86 -29.40 18.46
N THR A 278 4.75 -28.96 19.72
CA THR A 278 5.50 -29.51 20.85
C THR A 278 4.53 -30.20 21.79
N TYR A 279 4.81 -31.47 22.11
CA TYR A 279 4.05 -32.24 23.08
C TYR A 279 4.56 -32.00 24.50
N SER A 280 3.66 -32.05 25.48
CA SER A 280 4.01 -32.03 26.90
C SER A 280 3.39 -33.20 27.64
N GLU A 281 4.22 -33.99 28.31
CA GLU A 281 3.75 -35.04 29.23
C GLU A 281 3.00 -34.48 30.45
N HIS A 282 3.20 -33.20 30.81
CA HIS A 282 2.53 -32.60 31.97
C HIS A 282 1.07 -32.25 31.67
N TYR A 283 0.82 -31.73 30.47
CA TYR A 283 -0.51 -31.34 30.01
C TYR A 283 -1.21 -32.44 29.22
N GLU A 284 -0.48 -33.52 28.88
CA GLU A 284 -0.89 -34.57 27.94
C GLU A 284 -1.40 -34.02 26.58
N ASP A 285 -0.94 -32.82 26.23
CA ASP A 285 -1.42 -32.04 25.09
C ASP A 285 -0.28 -31.50 24.22
N ARG A 286 -0.63 -31.04 23.01
CA ARG A 286 0.27 -30.40 22.05
C ARG A 286 -0.13 -28.95 21.77
N ARG A 287 0.86 -28.07 21.88
CA ARG A 287 0.78 -26.72 21.30
C ARG A 287 1.31 -26.71 19.88
N TYR A 288 0.61 -26.03 18.98
CA TYR A 288 0.94 -25.95 17.56
C TYR A 288 1.43 -24.57 17.16
N ARG A 289 2.29 -24.56 16.15
CA ARG A 289 2.82 -23.37 15.50
C ARG A 289 2.72 -23.54 14.00
N PHE A 290 2.48 -22.44 13.30
CA PHE A 290 2.24 -22.44 11.87
C PHE A 290 3.16 -21.44 11.18
N LYS A 291 3.59 -21.78 9.97
CA LYS A 291 4.35 -20.91 9.08
C LYS A 291 3.46 -20.49 7.91
N CYS A 292 3.43 -19.20 7.63
CA CYS A 292 2.58 -18.62 6.58
C CYS A 292 3.43 -18.06 5.44
N SER A 293 3.11 -18.44 4.21
CA SER A 293 3.82 -17.98 3.01
C SER A 293 2.84 -17.57 1.91
N TYR A 294 3.29 -16.74 0.99
CA TYR A 294 2.56 -16.46 -0.23
C TYR A 294 2.63 -17.65 -1.19
N LEU A 295 1.53 -17.88 -1.91
CA LEU A 295 1.54 -18.74 -3.10
C LEU A 295 2.38 -18.09 -4.22
N PRO A 296 2.86 -18.88 -5.21
CA PRO A 296 3.53 -18.34 -6.40
C PRO A 296 2.73 -17.19 -7.02
N ASP A 297 3.42 -16.14 -7.48
CA ASP A 297 2.84 -14.94 -8.08
C ASP A 297 1.78 -14.21 -7.23
N ALA A 298 1.77 -14.43 -5.91
CA ALA A 298 0.77 -13.88 -4.99
C ALA A 298 -0.67 -14.13 -5.45
N MET A 299 -0.95 -15.36 -5.89
CA MET A 299 -2.28 -15.76 -6.35
C MET A 299 -3.37 -15.32 -5.37
N PRO A 300 -4.41 -14.60 -5.84
CA PRO A 300 -5.48 -14.12 -4.97
C PRO A 300 -6.24 -15.27 -4.31
N LEU A 301 -6.61 -15.06 -3.05
CA LEU A 301 -7.45 -15.97 -2.28
C LEU A 301 -8.85 -15.39 -2.12
N ALA A 302 -9.88 -16.20 -2.35
CA ALA A 302 -11.28 -15.80 -2.18
C ALA A 302 -12.10 -16.91 -1.50
N ASN A 303 -13.36 -16.60 -1.19
CA ASN A 303 -14.36 -17.56 -0.70
C ASN A 303 -13.87 -18.47 0.44
N CYS A 304 -13.18 -17.88 1.42
CA CYS A 304 -12.64 -18.65 2.54
C CYS A 304 -13.77 -19.25 3.40
N GLN A 305 -13.75 -20.56 3.61
CA GLN A 305 -14.74 -21.29 4.40
C GLN A 305 -14.07 -22.22 5.40
N GLN A 306 -14.64 -22.27 6.61
CA GLN A 306 -14.21 -23.20 7.63
C GLN A 306 -14.95 -24.53 7.47
N SER A 307 -14.21 -25.63 7.58
CA SER A 307 -14.74 -26.99 7.54
C SER A 307 -15.55 -27.32 8.81
N GLY A 308 -16.25 -28.44 8.74
CA GLY A 308 -16.66 -29.17 9.95
C GLY A 308 -15.45 -29.73 10.70
N TRP A 309 -15.72 -30.36 11.84
CA TRP A 309 -14.69 -31.10 12.58
C TRP A 309 -14.18 -32.28 11.73
N THR A 310 -12.86 -32.42 11.60
CA THR A 310 -12.26 -33.40 10.68
C THR A 310 -12.23 -34.83 11.21
N ALA A 311 -12.23 -35.01 12.53
CA ALA A 311 -12.25 -36.33 13.15
C ALA A 311 -12.90 -36.28 14.55
N GLU A 312 -13.33 -37.46 15.03
CA GLU A 312 -13.63 -37.70 16.44
C GLU A 312 -12.33 -37.66 17.25
N ILE A 313 -12.45 -37.42 18.55
CA ILE A 313 -11.35 -37.48 19.50
C ILE A 313 -10.70 -38.89 19.47
N ASN A 314 -9.37 -38.99 19.56
CA ASN A 314 -8.53 -40.19 19.41
C ASN A 314 -8.45 -40.77 17.98
N ALA A 315 -8.45 -39.91 16.96
CA ALA A 315 -8.37 -40.33 15.57
C ALA A 315 -7.26 -39.61 14.79
N THR A 316 -6.78 -40.27 13.73
CA THR A 316 -5.83 -39.68 12.80
C THR A 316 -6.52 -38.60 11.98
N ILE A 317 -5.85 -37.47 11.79
CA ILE A 317 -6.35 -36.38 10.95
C ILE A 317 -5.95 -36.68 9.50
N ASP A 318 -6.94 -36.86 8.64
CA ASP A 318 -6.79 -36.87 7.18
C ASP A 318 -7.73 -35.80 6.63
N PHE A 319 -7.16 -34.70 6.12
CA PHE A 319 -7.93 -33.59 5.60
C PHE A 319 -7.26 -32.97 4.39
N SER A 320 -8.06 -32.77 3.35
CA SER A 320 -7.70 -32.00 2.17
C SER A 320 -8.72 -30.90 1.95
N CYS A 321 -8.23 -29.71 1.58
CA CYS A 321 -9.11 -28.68 1.04
C CYS A 321 -9.76 -29.19 -0.25
N HIS A 322 -10.89 -28.58 -0.62
CA HIS A 322 -11.53 -28.84 -1.91
C HIS A 322 -10.58 -28.53 -3.08
N ALA A 323 -10.94 -28.99 -4.28
CA ALA A 323 -10.14 -28.73 -5.48
C ALA A 323 -9.86 -27.22 -5.63
N ASN A 324 -8.60 -26.87 -5.84
CA ASN A 324 -8.10 -25.49 -5.93
C ASN A 324 -8.21 -24.70 -4.61
N GLY A 325 -8.44 -25.37 -3.50
CA GLY A 325 -8.47 -24.79 -2.16
C GLY A 325 -7.09 -24.79 -1.52
N ALA A 326 -6.72 -23.67 -0.88
CA ALA A 326 -5.52 -23.57 -0.06
C ALA A 326 -5.87 -23.46 1.43
N LEU A 327 -5.08 -24.13 2.27
CA LEU A 327 -5.24 -24.08 3.71
C LEU A 327 -4.77 -22.71 4.25
N LYS A 328 -5.68 -21.95 4.85
CA LYS A 328 -5.41 -20.61 5.39
C LYS A 328 -5.40 -20.56 6.91
N GLY A 329 -6.17 -21.42 7.56
CA GLY A 329 -6.35 -21.36 9.01
C GLY A 329 -6.67 -22.70 9.64
N VAL A 330 -6.42 -22.78 10.93
CA VAL A 330 -6.68 -23.95 11.77
C VAL A 330 -7.36 -23.48 13.06
N TYR A 331 -8.45 -24.14 13.40
CA TYR A 331 -9.10 -24.02 14.70
C TYR A 331 -9.05 -25.38 15.40
N SER A 332 -8.73 -25.41 16.68
CA SER A 332 -8.61 -26.66 17.44
C SER A 332 -9.14 -26.53 18.86
N GLU A 333 -9.66 -27.64 19.38
CA GLU A 333 -10.12 -27.75 20.76
C GLU A 333 -9.48 -28.99 21.40
N HIS A 334 -9.02 -28.84 22.65
CA HIS A 334 -8.50 -29.92 23.47
C HIS A 334 -9.63 -30.54 24.30
N ASP A 335 -9.68 -31.87 24.36
CA ASP A 335 -10.59 -32.61 25.23
C ASP A 335 -9.81 -33.25 26.38
N GLN A 336 -9.99 -32.74 27.60
CA GLN A 336 -9.32 -33.22 28.81
C GLN A 336 -9.73 -34.64 29.23
N GLY A 337 -10.82 -35.19 28.71
CA GLY A 337 -11.23 -36.56 29.04
C GLY A 337 -10.42 -37.59 28.26
N ALA A 338 -10.02 -37.22 27.05
CA ALA A 338 -9.33 -38.09 26.12
C ALA A 338 -7.87 -37.70 25.86
N GLU A 339 -7.47 -36.49 26.27
CA GLU A 339 -6.12 -35.93 26.10
C GLU A 339 -5.71 -35.89 24.62
N ASP A 340 -6.65 -35.42 23.78
CA ASP A 340 -6.48 -35.28 22.34
C ASP A 340 -7.18 -34.02 21.80
N ARG A 341 -6.79 -33.60 20.59
CA ARG A 341 -7.33 -32.42 19.92
C ARG A 341 -8.10 -32.78 18.65
N ARG A 342 -9.24 -32.11 18.48
CA ARG A 342 -9.99 -32.10 17.20
C ARG A 342 -9.77 -30.77 16.46
N PHE A 343 -9.90 -30.80 15.13
CA PHE A 343 -9.54 -29.68 14.26
C PHE A 343 -10.65 -29.29 13.28
N LYS A 344 -10.70 -28.00 12.95
CA LYS A 344 -11.39 -27.42 11.81
C LYS A 344 -10.38 -26.65 10.97
N PHE A 345 -10.56 -26.66 9.67
CA PHE A 345 -9.66 -26.02 8.72
C PHE A 345 -10.36 -24.95 7.91
N THR A 346 -9.72 -23.81 7.75
CA THR A 346 -10.18 -22.75 6.85
C THR A 346 -9.51 -22.93 5.51
N CYS A 347 -10.28 -23.22 4.47
CA CYS A 347 -9.82 -23.33 3.09
C CYS A 347 -10.29 -22.13 2.28
N CYS A 348 -9.45 -21.61 1.38
CA CYS A 348 -9.80 -20.52 0.46
C CYS A 348 -9.57 -20.94 -0.99
N ASP A 349 -10.42 -20.46 -1.90
CA ASP A 349 -10.25 -20.65 -3.34
C ASP A 349 -9.01 -19.89 -3.84
N ILE A 350 -8.15 -20.58 -4.58
CA ILE A 350 -7.08 -19.98 -5.36
C ILE A 350 -7.68 -19.47 -6.69
N ILE A 351 -7.67 -18.16 -6.90
CA ILE A 351 -8.28 -17.55 -8.09
C ILE A 351 -7.23 -17.32 -9.18
N GLY A 352 -7.57 -17.68 -10.42
CA GLY A 352 -6.77 -17.34 -11.60
C GLY A 352 -5.67 -18.34 -11.98
N ALA A 353 -5.62 -19.51 -11.33
CA ALA A 353 -4.72 -20.58 -11.75
C ALA A 353 -5.38 -21.47 -12.83
N GLU A 354 -4.83 -21.50 -14.05
CA GLU A 354 -5.25 -22.45 -15.11
C GLU A 354 -4.95 -23.91 -14.71
N LYS A 355 -3.90 -24.09 -13.90
CA LYS A 355 -3.57 -25.30 -13.16
C LYS A 355 -3.05 -24.85 -11.80
N PRO A 356 -3.86 -24.90 -10.73
CA PRO A 356 -3.33 -24.70 -9.40
C PRO A 356 -2.24 -25.76 -9.13
N PRO A 357 -1.27 -25.45 -8.28
CA PRO A 357 -0.22 -26.40 -7.93
C PRO A 357 -0.88 -27.72 -7.54
N THR A 358 -0.53 -28.80 -8.23
CA THR A 358 -1.04 -30.12 -7.92
C THR A 358 -0.41 -30.58 -6.62
N CYS A 359 -1.25 -31.03 -5.70
CA CYS A 359 -0.82 -31.77 -4.53
C CYS A 359 -0.44 -33.18 -4.98
N GLU A 360 0.86 -33.52 -4.98
CA GLU A 360 1.30 -34.90 -5.08
C GLU A 360 1.50 -35.46 -3.68
N TRP A 361 0.80 -36.55 -3.38
CA TRP A 361 1.03 -37.30 -2.15
C TRP A 361 2.49 -37.73 -2.10
N GLN A 362 3.21 -37.41 -1.02
CA GLN A 362 4.44 -38.16 -0.76
C GLN A 362 4.03 -39.62 -0.55
N ALA A 363 4.54 -40.51 -1.41
CA ALA A 363 4.21 -41.93 -1.42
C ALA A 363 4.64 -42.70 -0.14
N ASP A 364 5.21 -42.00 0.85
CA ASP A 364 5.54 -42.56 2.14
C ASP A 364 4.37 -42.36 3.11
N THR A 365 3.57 -43.41 3.28
CA THR A 365 2.42 -43.50 4.19
C THR A 365 2.84 -43.59 5.68
N THR A 366 3.99 -43.01 6.05
CA THR A 366 4.47 -43.01 7.43
C THR A 366 4.00 -41.77 8.15
N TYR A 367 3.46 -41.95 9.37
CA TYR A 367 3.12 -40.86 10.26
C TYR A 367 4.33 -39.94 10.46
N VAL A 368 4.15 -38.63 10.28
CA VAL A 368 5.20 -37.60 10.46
C VAL A 368 5.84 -37.68 11.85
N ASN A 369 5.06 -38.13 12.84
CA ASN A 369 5.51 -38.38 14.20
C ASN A 369 4.65 -39.45 14.88
N ARG A 370 5.10 -39.94 16.04
CA ARG A 370 4.24 -40.71 16.97
C ARG A 370 3.47 -39.79 17.90
N TRP A 371 2.41 -40.32 18.54
CA TRP A 371 1.49 -39.60 19.44
C TRP A 371 2.17 -38.67 20.46
N ASN A 372 3.27 -39.09 21.08
CA ASN A 372 4.00 -38.35 22.12
C ASN A 372 5.27 -37.63 21.64
N GLN A 373 5.45 -37.49 20.32
CA GLN A 373 6.64 -36.86 19.74
C GLN A 373 6.29 -35.47 19.18
N ASN A 374 7.28 -34.58 19.12
CA ASN A 374 7.11 -33.32 18.41
C ASN A 374 6.81 -33.58 16.92
N VAL A 375 6.02 -32.71 16.32
CA VAL A 375 5.76 -32.70 14.88
C VAL A 375 6.39 -31.43 14.32
N ASP A 376 7.12 -31.53 13.22
CA ASP A 376 7.61 -30.37 12.48
C ASP A 376 7.58 -30.74 11.01
N PHE A 377 6.82 -30.00 10.22
CA PHE A 377 6.86 -30.12 8.77
C PHE A 377 6.79 -28.75 8.10
N ASP A 378 7.58 -28.61 7.05
CA ASP A 378 7.58 -27.48 6.16
C ASP A 378 7.39 -27.99 4.74
N ILE A 379 6.49 -27.35 4.01
CA ILE A 379 6.31 -27.63 2.61
C ILE A 379 7.25 -26.70 1.84
N GLN A 380 8.25 -27.29 1.18
CA GLN A 380 9.26 -26.50 0.47
C GLN A 380 8.59 -25.67 -0.63
N ALA A 381 8.84 -24.36 -0.60
CA ALA A 381 8.40 -23.44 -1.65
C ALA A 381 8.92 -23.93 -3.01
N GLY A 382 8.01 -24.41 -3.86
CA GLY A 382 8.33 -24.88 -5.21
C GLY A 382 8.25 -26.39 -5.44
N VAL A 383 7.83 -27.19 -4.45
CA VAL A 383 7.57 -28.62 -4.63
C VAL A 383 6.21 -28.97 -4.02
N GLU A 384 5.48 -29.83 -4.73
CA GLU A 384 4.10 -30.28 -4.54
C GLU A 384 3.69 -30.53 -3.07
N TYR A 385 2.43 -30.15 -2.73
CA TYR A 385 1.95 -29.97 -1.35
C TYR A 385 0.96 -31.07 -0.89
N PHE A 386 1.03 -31.42 0.40
CA PHE A 386 0.11 -32.16 1.30
C PHE A 386 -0.37 -33.60 1.02
N ALA A 387 -0.26 -34.35 2.12
CA ALA A 387 -0.93 -35.56 2.57
C ALA A 387 -1.05 -35.44 4.10
#